data_AF-A0ABD1KL38-F1
#
_entry.id   AF-A0ABD1KL38-F1
#
_cell.length_a   1.000
_cell.length_b   1.000
_cell.length_c   1.000
_cell.angle_alpha   90.00
_cell.angle_beta   90.00
_cell.angle_gamma   90.00
#
_symmetry.space_group_name_H-M   'P 1'
#
loop_
_entity.id
_entity.type
_entity.pdbx_description
1 polymer ?
#
loop_
_entity_poly.entity_id
_entity_poly.type
_entity_poly.pdbx_seq_one_letter_code
_entity_poly.pdbx_strand_id
1 'polypeptide(L)'
;MPLNGSDGPFTGTPPTYGYDADRAEEQRRHHDMMPYIDDSPSSSPHLSSKSRSSRDTLSSGSLESAKSTELDLEKGLEMRKWVLSGILASEETYLSHLEALLLPMKPLKAAATTSQPVLTVPQIETIFFKVPELYEVHKEFYDGLLPRVQQWSHHQRVGDLFQKQASQLGVYRAFIDNYEVAVETAEKCCQANTQFAEISENLKVRGSKECKDQTTKYSLETLLYKPVDRVTRSTLVLHDLLKHTPSSHPDHPLLQDALRISQNFLSSINEKTTPRRQSMTVKKGEVAAPVILPTPSTPHHQPPIISRWGTVSVIVLVKTPLWDNAI
;
A
#
# COMPACT_ATOMS: atom_id res chain seq x y z
N MET A 1 65.56 34.27 -1.05
CA MET A 1 66.79 33.45 -1.05
C MET A 1 67.11 33.11 0.40
N PRO A 2 67.40 31.84 0.78
CA PRO A 2 67.46 30.58 0.02
C PRO A 2 66.26 29.64 0.35
N LEU A 3 65.74 28.74 -0.52
CA LEU A 3 66.27 27.50 -1.16
C LEU A 3 66.59 26.40 -0.11
N ASN A 4 66.24 25.10 -0.21
CA ASN A 4 65.72 24.22 -1.26
C ASN A 4 65.28 22.89 -0.57
N GLY A 5 64.49 22.02 -1.21
CA GLY A 5 64.31 20.63 -0.75
C GLY A 5 63.08 19.89 -1.29
N SER A 6 63.17 19.43 -2.53
CA SER A 6 62.29 18.44 -3.17
C SER A 6 62.58 17.02 -2.66
N ASP A 7 61.57 16.14 -2.58
CA ASP A 7 61.61 14.76 -3.12
C ASP A 7 60.22 14.07 -3.03
N GLY A 8 59.93 13.24 -4.04
CA GLY A 8 58.59 12.80 -4.45
C GLY A 8 57.97 11.58 -3.72
N PRO A 9 56.80 11.10 -4.19
CA PRO A 9 56.10 9.98 -3.58
C PRO A 9 56.42 8.66 -4.30
N PHE A 10 56.84 7.65 -3.54
CA PHE A 10 56.81 6.25 -3.95
C PHE A 10 56.51 5.35 -2.75
N THR A 11 55.72 4.31 -3.01
CA THR A 11 55.41 3.07 -2.26
C THR A 11 53.89 2.92 -2.22
N GLY A 12 53.25 1.88 -2.77
CA GLY A 12 53.71 0.53 -3.06
C GLY A 12 52.63 -0.40 -2.53
N THR A 13 51.66 -0.78 -3.37
CA THR A 13 50.63 -1.78 -3.05
C THR A 13 51.00 -3.10 -3.73
N PRO A 14 51.23 -4.15 -2.93
CA PRO A 14 50.56 -5.44 -3.15
C PRO A 14 50.31 -6.20 -1.82
N PRO A 15 49.81 -7.46 -1.80
CA PRO A 15 48.99 -8.18 -2.78
C PRO A 15 47.68 -8.73 -2.18
N THR A 16 46.84 -9.18 -3.10
CA THR A 16 45.63 -9.99 -2.94
C THR A 16 45.97 -11.40 -2.43
N TYR A 17 45.33 -11.82 -1.33
CA TYR A 17 45.01 -13.21 -0.98
C TYR A 17 43.53 -13.39 -1.35
N GLY A 18 43.02 -14.41 -2.02
CA GLY A 18 43.40 -15.81 -2.19
C GLY A 18 42.13 -16.63 -1.88
N TYR A 19 41.70 -17.50 -2.81
CA TYR A 19 41.21 -18.88 -2.57
C TYR A 19 40.46 -19.42 -3.80
N ASP A 20 41.03 -20.49 -4.35
CA ASP A 20 40.46 -21.43 -5.30
C ASP A 20 39.20 -22.12 -4.76
N ALA A 21 38.24 -22.41 -5.64
CA ALA A 21 37.44 -23.62 -5.58
C ALA A 21 36.92 -24.01 -6.98
N ASP A 22 37.30 -25.22 -7.34
CA ASP A 22 36.99 -25.98 -8.55
C ASP A 22 35.50 -26.33 -8.74
N ARG A 23 35.16 -26.56 -10.02
CA ARG A 23 34.18 -27.54 -10.59
C ARG A 23 32.77 -27.65 -9.98
N ALA A 24 31.75 -27.49 -10.83
CA ALA A 24 30.99 -28.64 -11.38
C ALA A 24 29.82 -28.20 -12.28
N GLU A 25 29.64 -29.02 -13.32
CA GLU A 25 28.60 -29.16 -14.34
C GLU A 25 27.33 -28.29 -14.36
N GLU A 26 27.13 -27.79 -15.58
CA GLU A 26 25.94 -27.31 -16.26
C GLU A 26 24.94 -28.45 -16.56
N GLN A 27 23.66 -28.30 -16.18
CA GLN A 27 22.56 -29.09 -16.76
C GLN A 27 21.42 -28.14 -17.16
N ARG A 28 21.51 -27.66 -18.40
CA ARG A 28 20.44 -26.92 -19.07
C ARG A 28 19.30 -27.86 -19.48
N ARG A 29 18.09 -27.33 -19.34
CA ARG A 29 16.80 -27.92 -19.70
C ARG A 29 16.69 -28.06 -21.22
N HIS A 30 16.29 -29.23 -21.70
CA HIS A 30 15.79 -29.40 -23.07
C HIS A 30 14.49 -30.21 -23.05
N HIS A 31 13.46 -29.60 -23.64
CA HIS A 31 12.16 -30.17 -23.96
C HIS A 31 12.16 -30.55 -25.46
N ASP A 32 11.29 -31.51 -25.81
CA ASP A 32 10.85 -31.94 -27.14
C ASP A 32 11.84 -32.67 -28.08
N MET A 33 11.58 -33.97 -28.28
CA MET A 33 11.25 -34.60 -29.58
C MET A 33 11.07 -36.11 -29.37
N MET A 34 9.87 -36.66 -29.61
CA MET A 34 9.60 -38.11 -29.62
C MET A 34 9.34 -38.58 -31.06
N PRO A 35 9.98 -39.67 -31.52
CA PRO A 35 9.47 -40.45 -32.63
C PRO A 35 8.96 -41.82 -32.17
N TYR A 36 7.76 -42.10 -32.64
CA TYR A 36 6.96 -43.33 -32.59
C TYR A 36 7.72 -44.56 -33.11
N ILE A 37 7.68 -45.68 -32.38
CA ILE A 37 7.69 -47.04 -32.96
C ILE A 37 6.75 -47.94 -32.14
N ASP A 38 5.83 -48.55 -32.89
CA ASP A 38 4.86 -49.59 -32.57
C ASP A 38 5.55 -50.95 -32.40
N ASP A 39 5.15 -51.74 -31.40
CA ASP A 39 5.11 -53.20 -31.49
C ASP A 39 4.38 -53.79 -30.26
N SER A 40 3.15 -54.25 -30.50
CA SER A 40 2.47 -55.23 -29.63
C SER A 40 3.08 -56.63 -29.87
N PRO A 41 3.00 -57.56 -28.88
CA PRO A 41 1.94 -58.57 -29.04
C PRO A 41 1.31 -59.11 -27.73
N SER A 42 -0.01 -59.27 -27.80
CA SER A 42 -0.85 -60.44 -27.46
C SER A 42 -0.45 -61.41 -26.32
N SER A 43 -1.36 -61.58 -25.34
CA SER A 43 -2.20 -62.79 -25.13
C SER A 43 -2.54 -63.01 -23.65
N SER A 44 -3.84 -63.06 -23.31
CA SER A 44 -4.38 -63.65 -22.07
C SER A 44 -4.18 -65.19 -22.07
N PRO A 45 -4.32 -65.93 -20.93
CA PRO A 45 -5.66 -66.33 -20.48
C PRO A 45 -5.88 -66.63 -18.96
N HIS A 46 -7.17 -66.57 -18.58
CA HIS A 46 -7.94 -67.45 -17.67
C HIS A 46 -7.69 -67.59 -16.14
N LEU A 47 -8.70 -67.11 -15.40
CA LEU A 47 -9.57 -67.78 -14.39
C LEU A 47 -8.97 -68.80 -13.40
N SER A 48 -9.09 -68.51 -12.10
CA SER A 48 -9.70 -69.45 -11.12
C SER A 48 -10.02 -68.78 -9.77
N SER A 49 -11.18 -69.16 -9.26
CA SER A 49 -11.84 -68.89 -7.98
C SER A 49 -11.07 -69.35 -6.72
N LYS A 50 -11.32 -68.68 -5.56
CA LYS A 50 -12.23 -69.15 -4.47
C LYS A 50 -11.87 -68.60 -3.07
N SER A 51 -12.89 -68.01 -2.44
CA SER A 51 -13.26 -68.02 -1.00
C SER A 51 -12.37 -67.44 0.13
N ARG A 52 -12.98 -66.44 0.80
CA ARG A 52 -13.28 -66.36 2.27
C ARG A 52 -12.14 -66.15 3.28
N SER A 53 -12.10 -64.95 3.88
CA SER A 53 -12.08 -64.63 5.34
C SER A 53 -11.81 -63.13 5.50
N SER A 54 -12.78 -62.30 5.90
CA SER A 54 -13.05 -61.86 7.27
C SER A 54 -11.88 -61.13 7.99
N ARG A 55 -12.14 -59.84 8.24
CA ARG A 55 -11.62 -58.91 9.27
C ARG A 55 -10.35 -58.06 9.05
N ASP A 56 -10.59 -56.77 9.26
CA ASP A 56 -9.72 -55.68 9.73
C ASP A 56 -8.59 -55.26 8.77
N THR A 57 -8.66 -54.12 8.07
CA THR A 57 -8.35 -52.81 8.68
C THR A 57 -8.67 -51.69 7.67
N LEU A 58 -9.79 -51.00 7.83
CA LEU A 58 -10.04 -49.70 7.21
C LEU A 58 -9.63 -48.61 8.22
N SER A 59 -8.37 -48.19 8.22
CA SER A 59 -7.96 -46.98 8.96
C SER A 59 -6.57 -46.50 8.51
N SER A 60 -6.41 -46.13 7.24
CA SER A 60 -5.21 -45.43 6.78
C SER A 60 -5.53 -44.15 5.98
N GLY A 61 -6.63 -44.12 5.22
CA GLY A 61 -7.06 -42.91 4.49
C GLY A 61 -7.58 -41.75 5.37
N SER A 62 -8.07 -42.04 6.58
CA SER A 62 -8.63 -41.02 7.48
C SER A 62 -7.57 -40.18 8.21
N LEU A 63 -6.37 -40.73 8.43
CA LEU A 63 -5.28 -40.05 9.11
C LEU A 63 -4.52 -39.10 8.18
N GLU A 64 -4.36 -39.48 6.91
CA GLU A 64 -3.70 -38.63 5.91
C GLU A 64 -4.56 -37.41 5.53
N SER A 65 -5.89 -37.59 5.43
CA SER A 65 -6.83 -36.48 5.16
C SER A 65 -7.00 -35.52 6.34
N ALA A 66 -6.87 -36.02 7.58
CA ALA A 66 -6.92 -35.17 8.77
C ALA A 66 -5.64 -34.33 8.89
N LYS A 67 -4.46 -34.94 8.66
CA LYS A 67 -3.17 -34.24 8.65
C LYS A 67 -3.08 -33.19 7.55
N SER A 68 -3.58 -33.45 6.35
CA SER A 68 -3.56 -32.46 5.26
C SER A 68 -4.43 -31.24 5.60
N THR A 69 -5.59 -31.46 6.23
CA THR A 69 -6.51 -30.38 6.64
C THR A 69 -5.93 -29.55 7.79
N GLU A 70 -5.22 -30.18 8.71
CA GLU A 70 -4.54 -29.51 9.83
C GLU A 70 -3.38 -28.62 9.34
N LEU A 71 -2.59 -29.11 8.39
CA LEU A 71 -1.51 -28.34 7.75
C LEU A 71 -2.04 -27.12 6.97
N ASP A 72 -3.18 -27.28 6.27
CA ASP A 72 -3.81 -26.16 5.56
C ASP A 72 -4.37 -25.09 6.50
N LEU A 73 -4.90 -25.50 7.67
CA LEU A 73 -5.38 -24.58 8.70
C LEU A 73 -4.23 -23.78 9.33
N GLU A 74 -3.11 -24.45 9.62
CA GLU A 74 -1.90 -23.83 10.16
C GLU A 74 -1.33 -22.79 9.20
N LYS A 75 -1.25 -23.15 7.91
CA LYS A 75 -0.81 -22.22 6.84
C LYS A 75 -1.75 -21.02 6.73
N GLY A 76 -3.06 -21.23 6.87
CA GLY A 76 -4.05 -20.15 6.87
C GLY A 76 -3.86 -19.18 8.05
N LEU A 77 -3.57 -19.72 9.24
CA LEU A 77 -3.30 -18.91 10.42
C LEU A 77 -2.01 -18.09 10.29
N GLU A 78 -0.93 -18.70 9.80
CA GLU A 78 0.34 -17.99 9.60
C GLU A 78 0.18 -16.87 8.56
N MET A 79 -0.56 -17.12 7.48
CA MET A 79 -0.85 -16.08 6.50
C MET A 79 -1.68 -14.94 7.09
N ARG A 80 -2.66 -15.25 7.94
CA ARG A 80 -3.45 -14.23 8.65
C ARG A 80 -2.56 -13.38 9.57
N LYS A 81 -1.64 -14.00 10.29
CA LYS A 81 -0.63 -13.30 11.11
C LYS A 81 0.26 -12.39 10.27
N TRP A 82 0.74 -12.90 9.14
CA TRP A 82 1.59 -12.16 8.21
C TRP A 82 0.87 -10.91 7.67
N VAL A 83 -0.38 -11.05 7.23
CA VAL A 83 -1.21 -9.91 6.79
C VAL A 83 -1.38 -8.88 7.91
N LEU A 84 -1.71 -9.32 9.13
CA LEU A 84 -1.87 -8.40 10.28
C LEU A 84 -0.57 -7.70 10.66
N SER A 85 0.57 -8.39 10.52
CA SER A 85 1.89 -7.81 10.77
C SER A 85 2.22 -6.73 9.72
N GLY A 86 1.88 -6.98 8.45
CA GLY A 86 1.97 -5.98 7.39
C GLY A 86 1.06 -4.77 7.63
N ILE A 87 -0.19 -5.01 8.07
CA ILE A 87 -1.12 -3.93 8.45
C ILE A 87 -0.52 -3.09 9.57
N LEU A 88 -0.02 -3.73 10.62
CA LEU A 88 0.58 -3.07 11.79
C LEU A 88 1.81 -2.24 11.42
N ALA A 89 2.72 -2.79 10.60
CA ALA A 89 3.91 -2.07 10.12
C ALA A 89 3.53 -0.86 9.25
N SER A 90 2.54 -1.03 8.37
CA SER A 90 2.02 0.05 7.54
C SER A 90 1.34 1.14 8.39
N GLU A 91 0.71 0.75 9.49
CA GLU A 91 0.04 1.66 10.43
C GLU A 91 1.05 2.48 11.24
N GLU A 92 2.14 1.86 11.72
CA GLU A 92 3.24 2.58 12.37
C GLU A 92 3.81 3.66 11.44
N THR A 93 4.03 3.29 10.17
CA THR A 93 4.53 4.22 9.14
C THR A 93 3.52 5.35 8.87
N TYR A 94 2.23 5.04 8.78
CA TYR A 94 1.18 6.05 8.59
C TYR A 94 1.07 7.01 9.78
N LEU A 95 1.18 6.50 11.01
CA LEU A 95 1.21 7.33 12.22
C LEU A 95 2.41 8.28 12.23
N SER A 96 3.59 7.84 11.80
CA SER A 96 4.75 8.72 11.63
C SER A 96 4.51 9.85 10.63
N HIS A 97 3.77 9.59 9.54
CA HIS A 97 3.38 10.63 8.59
C HIS A 97 2.42 11.66 9.19
N LEU A 98 1.41 11.18 9.93
CA LEU A 98 0.45 12.06 10.62
C LEU A 98 1.13 12.88 11.74
N GLU A 99 2.04 12.28 12.49
CA GLU A 99 2.82 12.98 13.52
C GLU A 99 3.66 14.11 12.90
N ALA A 100 4.26 13.88 11.72
CA ALA A 100 5.01 14.91 11.00
C ALA A 100 4.15 16.11 10.57
N LEU A 101 2.85 15.90 10.30
CA LEU A 101 1.88 16.99 10.07
C LEU A 101 1.52 17.74 11.37
N LEU A 102 1.38 17.00 12.48
CA LEU A 102 0.99 17.58 13.77
C LEU A 102 2.12 18.38 14.44
N LEU A 103 3.37 18.01 14.17
CA LEU A 103 4.55 18.65 14.74
C LEU A 103 4.63 20.16 14.46
N PRO A 104 4.51 20.66 13.20
CA PRO A 104 4.46 22.09 12.91
C PRO A 104 3.13 22.74 13.30
N MET A 105 2.03 22.00 13.38
CA MET A 105 0.70 22.56 13.68
C MET A 105 0.67 23.23 15.07
N LYS A 106 1.23 22.59 16.10
CA LYS A 106 1.26 23.13 17.47
C LYS A 106 1.97 24.49 17.58
N PRO A 107 3.23 24.66 17.12
CA PRO A 107 3.90 25.95 17.15
C PRO A 107 3.25 26.97 16.22
N LEU A 108 2.69 26.57 15.06
CA LEU A 108 1.95 27.49 14.19
C LEU A 108 0.70 28.05 14.91
N LYS A 109 -0.06 27.22 15.63
CA LYS A 109 -1.20 27.68 16.44
C LYS A 109 -0.77 28.63 17.57
N ALA A 110 0.34 28.34 18.24
CA ALA A 110 0.88 29.23 19.27
C ALA A 110 1.39 30.57 18.69
N ALA A 111 2.04 30.53 17.52
CA ALA A 111 2.49 31.73 16.82
C ALA A 111 1.33 32.60 16.32
N ALA A 112 0.18 31.99 16.01
CA ALA A 112 -1.00 32.71 15.52
C ALA A 112 -1.59 33.70 16.54
N THR A 113 -1.29 33.57 17.84
CA THR A 113 -1.72 34.51 18.90
C THR A 113 -0.70 35.62 19.18
N THR A 114 0.40 35.67 18.44
CA THR A 114 1.45 36.68 18.60
C THR A 114 1.21 37.88 17.67
N SER A 115 1.96 38.97 17.87
CA SER A 115 1.85 40.18 17.05
C SER A 115 2.28 40.00 15.59
N GLN A 116 2.99 38.91 15.25
CA GLN A 116 3.44 38.59 13.89
C GLN A 116 3.17 37.11 13.58
N PRO A 117 1.92 36.75 13.28
CA PRO A 117 1.56 35.37 13.00
C PRO A 117 2.12 34.93 11.64
N VAL A 118 2.72 33.72 11.60
CA VAL A 118 3.14 33.08 10.34
C VAL A 118 1.92 32.71 9.49
N LEU A 119 0.90 32.17 10.15
CA LEU A 119 -0.42 31.86 9.61
C LEU A 119 -1.50 32.31 10.60
N THR A 120 -2.67 32.64 10.07
CA THR A 120 -3.86 32.88 10.89
C THR A 120 -4.45 31.56 11.40
N VAL A 121 -5.17 31.61 12.52
CA VAL A 121 -5.86 30.42 13.08
C VAL A 121 -6.77 29.74 12.06
N PRO A 122 -7.61 30.46 11.27
CA PRO A 122 -8.45 29.83 10.25
C PRO A 122 -7.65 29.11 9.15
N GLN A 123 -6.51 29.67 8.72
CA GLN A 123 -5.63 29.00 7.74
C GLN A 123 -5.08 27.69 8.29
N ILE A 124 -4.63 27.69 9.55
CA ILE A 124 -4.12 26.49 10.22
C ILE A 124 -5.24 25.45 10.38
N GLU A 125 -6.44 25.86 10.80
CA GLU A 125 -7.58 24.96 10.95
C GLU A 125 -8.04 24.37 9.62
N THR A 126 -7.93 25.13 8.53
CA THR A 126 -8.24 24.66 7.18
C THR A 126 -7.20 23.66 6.69
N ILE A 127 -5.90 23.97 6.83
CA ILE A 127 -4.79 23.12 6.35
C ILE A 127 -4.74 21.80 7.11
N PHE A 128 -4.85 21.82 8.44
CA PHE A 128 -4.72 20.65 9.30
C PHE A 128 -6.07 20.08 9.76
N PHE A 129 -7.16 20.43 9.05
CA PHE A 129 -8.51 19.98 9.39
C PHE A 129 -8.55 18.46 9.55
N LYS A 130 -9.07 17.96 10.67
CA LYS A 130 -9.20 16.53 10.99
C LYS A 130 -7.91 15.70 11.06
N VAL A 131 -6.73 16.28 10.84
CA VAL A 131 -5.45 15.57 11.01
C VAL A 131 -5.26 15.05 12.45
N PRO A 132 -5.55 15.82 13.52
CA PRO A 132 -5.43 15.31 14.89
C PRO A 132 -6.39 14.15 15.16
N GLU A 133 -7.65 14.27 14.75
CA GLU A 133 -8.63 13.20 14.94
C GLU A 133 -8.26 11.93 14.16
N LEU A 134 -7.75 12.06 12.94
CA LEU A 134 -7.23 10.91 12.17
C LEU A 134 -6.06 10.24 12.88
N TYR A 135 -5.15 11.01 13.48
CA TYR A 135 -4.05 10.45 14.26
C TYR A 135 -4.57 9.63 15.44
N GLU A 136 -5.50 10.17 16.24
CA GLU A 136 -6.06 9.46 17.40
C GLU A 136 -6.78 8.16 17.00
N VAL A 137 -7.58 8.19 15.95
CA VAL A 137 -8.28 7.01 15.41
C VAL A 137 -7.28 5.90 15.06
N HIS A 138 -6.23 6.24 14.32
CA HIS A 138 -5.21 5.28 13.89
C HIS A 138 -4.30 4.85 15.03
N LYS A 139 -4.03 5.75 15.98
CA LYS A 139 -3.20 5.46 17.15
C LYS A 139 -3.90 4.45 18.06
N GLU A 140 -5.20 4.63 18.28
CA GLU A 140 -6.02 3.70 19.03
C GLU A 140 -6.11 2.33 18.34
N PHE A 141 -6.29 2.31 17.01
CA PHE A 141 -6.27 1.07 16.24
C PHE A 141 -4.92 0.35 16.36
N TYR A 142 -3.81 1.06 16.19
CA TYR A 142 -2.45 0.52 16.33
C TYR A 142 -2.19 -0.05 17.73
N ASP A 143 -2.50 0.72 18.78
CA ASP A 143 -2.26 0.33 20.16
C ASP A 143 -3.13 -0.89 20.56
N GLY A 144 -4.33 -1.01 19.98
CA GLY A 144 -5.17 -2.20 20.12
C GLY A 144 -4.66 -3.42 19.34
N LEU A 145 -4.07 -3.21 18.16
CA LEU A 145 -3.63 -4.28 17.26
C LEU A 145 -2.27 -4.86 17.67
N LEU A 146 -1.31 -4.02 18.06
CA LEU A 146 0.06 -4.40 18.42
C LEU A 146 0.15 -5.59 19.39
N PRO A 147 -0.49 -5.56 20.59
CA PRO A 147 -0.39 -6.67 21.53
C PRO A 147 -1.03 -7.95 21.00
N ARG A 148 -2.06 -7.84 20.16
CA ARG A 148 -2.78 -8.98 19.56
C ARG A 148 -1.94 -9.69 18.50
N VAL A 149 -1.09 -8.96 17.78
CA VAL A 149 -0.14 -9.54 16.81
C VAL A 149 1.08 -10.12 17.54
N GLN A 150 1.57 -9.46 18.59
CA GLN A 150 2.71 -9.96 19.39
C GLN A 150 2.37 -11.23 20.17
N GLN A 151 1.16 -11.31 20.74
CA GLN A 151 0.67 -12.46 21.50
C GLN A 151 -0.24 -13.33 20.61
N TRP A 152 0.31 -13.79 19.48
CA TRP A 152 -0.47 -14.49 18.46
C TRP A 152 -1.00 -15.85 18.93
N SER A 153 -2.25 -16.17 18.58
CA SER A 153 -2.88 -17.46 18.84
C SER A 153 -4.00 -17.77 17.84
N HIS A 154 -4.43 -19.04 17.75
CA HIS A 154 -5.56 -19.47 16.89
C HIS A 154 -6.89 -18.78 17.22
N HIS A 155 -7.03 -18.30 18.46
CA HIS A 155 -8.27 -17.67 18.95
C HIS A 155 -8.20 -16.15 18.92
N GLN A 156 -7.13 -15.57 18.35
CA GLN A 156 -6.93 -14.14 18.34
C GLN A 156 -8.00 -13.44 17.51
N ARG A 157 -8.60 -12.42 18.12
CA ARG A 157 -9.65 -11.60 17.51
C ARG A 157 -9.16 -10.18 17.31
N VAL A 158 -9.41 -9.65 16.12
CA VAL A 158 -9.08 -8.30 15.68
C VAL A 158 -10.24 -7.63 14.98
N GLY A 159 -11.31 -8.37 14.65
CA GLY A 159 -12.45 -7.87 13.89
C GLY A 159 -13.15 -6.67 14.53
N ASP A 160 -13.19 -6.63 15.86
CA ASP A 160 -13.71 -5.50 16.64
C ASP A 160 -12.94 -4.20 16.38
N LEU A 161 -11.61 -4.27 16.21
CA LEU A 161 -10.77 -3.09 15.92
C LEU A 161 -11.09 -2.54 14.53
N PHE A 162 -11.25 -3.41 13.52
CA PHE A 162 -11.61 -3.00 12.17
C PHE A 162 -13.02 -2.43 12.08
N GLN A 163 -13.99 -2.99 12.82
CA GLN A 163 -15.33 -2.41 12.90
C GLN A 163 -15.31 -1.03 13.55
N LYS A 164 -14.54 -0.86 14.63
CA LYS A 164 -14.38 0.44 15.27
C LYS A 164 -13.77 1.46 14.32
N GLN A 165 -12.71 1.10 13.60
CA GLN A 165 -12.10 1.97 12.60
C GLN A 165 -13.09 2.32 11.47
N ALA A 166 -13.86 1.34 10.97
CA ALA A 166 -14.89 1.56 9.95
C ALA A 166 -16.01 2.50 10.44
N SER A 167 -16.39 2.45 11.73
CA SER A 167 -17.39 3.35 12.31
C SER A 167 -16.94 4.82 12.34
N GLN A 168 -15.63 5.07 12.26
CA GLN A 168 -15.03 6.40 12.32
C GLN A 168 -14.72 7.00 10.94
N LEU A 169 -15.14 6.35 9.84
CA LEU A 169 -14.96 6.86 8.46
C LEU A 169 -15.62 8.23 8.21
N GLY A 170 -16.53 8.68 9.09
CA GLY A 170 -17.05 10.04 9.06
C GLY A 170 -15.96 11.11 9.21
N VAL A 171 -14.88 10.83 9.95
CA VAL A 171 -13.72 11.72 10.09
C VAL A 171 -13.00 11.87 8.74
N TYR A 172 -12.80 10.75 8.04
CA TYR A 172 -12.25 10.73 6.69
C TYR A 172 -13.12 11.50 5.69
N ARG A 173 -14.45 11.36 5.78
CA ARG A 173 -15.37 12.15 4.93
C ARG A 173 -15.12 13.65 5.09
N ALA A 174 -15.09 14.12 6.33
CA ALA A 174 -14.89 15.53 6.63
C ALA A 174 -13.51 16.02 6.16
N PHE A 175 -12.47 15.21 6.34
CA PHE A 175 -11.13 15.51 5.83
C PHE A 175 -11.13 15.65 4.30
N ILE A 176 -11.68 14.66 3.58
CA ILE A 176 -11.69 14.60 2.11
C ILE A 176 -12.51 15.75 1.53
N ASP A 177 -13.68 16.05 2.10
CA ASP A 177 -14.53 17.16 1.65
C ASP A 177 -13.82 18.54 1.79
N ASN A 178 -12.83 18.68 2.69
CA ASN A 178 -12.01 19.89 2.86
C ASN A 178 -10.65 19.85 2.12
N TYR A 179 -10.24 18.69 1.58
CA TYR A 179 -8.88 18.46 1.09
C TYR A 179 -8.43 19.46 0.03
N GLU A 180 -9.28 19.74 -0.97
CA GLU A 180 -8.94 20.69 -2.05
C GLU A 180 -8.69 22.10 -1.50
N VAL A 181 -9.53 22.54 -0.55
CA VAL A 181 -9.40 23.85 0.11
C VAL A 181 -8.14 23.91 0.98
N ALA A 182 -7.81 22.82 1.67
CA ALA A 182 -6.59 22.70 2.47
C ALA A 182 -5.33 22.87 1.62
N VAL A 183 -5.24 22.18 0.48
CA VAL A 183 -4.11 22.25 -0.44
C VAL A 183 -3.98 23.64 -1.05
N GLU A 184 -5.08 24.23 -1.54
CA GLU A 184 -5.07 25.59 -2.10
C GLU A 184 -4.65 26.63 -1.04
N THR A 185 -5.13 26.48 0.19
CA THR A 185 -4.76 27.37 1.30
C THR A 185 -3.28 27.22 1.63
N ALA A 186 -2.76 26.00 1.72
CA ALA A 186 -1.34 25.75 1.96
C ALA A 186 -0.47 26.39 0.87
N GLU A 187 -0.82 26.23 -0.41
CA GLU A 187 -0.09 26.82 -1.53
C GLU A 187 -0.03 28.35 -1.46
N LYS A 188 -1.17 29.01 -1.25
CA LYS A 188 -1.23 30.47 -1.08
C LYS A 188 -0.40 30.94 0.11
N CYS A 189 -0.42 30.19 1.20
CA CYS A 189 0.36 30.51 2.39
C CYS A 189 1.87 30.37 2.15
N CYS A 190 2.31 29.35 1.40
CA CYS A 190 3.71 29.19 1.01
C CYS A 190 4.19 30.36 0.14
N GLN A 191 3.36 30.82 -0.79
CA GLN A 191 3.68 31.97 -1.64
C GLN A 191 3.73 33.29 -0.85
N ALA A 192 2.90 33.43 0.19
CA ALA A 192 2.81 34.64 0.99
C ALA A 192 3.85 34.73 2.12
N ASN A 193 4.37 33.59 2.61
CA ASN A 193 5.25 33.56 3.78
C ASN A 193 6.40 32.55 3.61
N THR A 194 7.62 33.06 3.52
CA THR A 194 8.85 32.26 3.33
C THR A 194 9.13 31.30 4.48
N GLN A 195 8.82 31.68 5.73
CA GLN A 195 8.96 30.80 6.89
C GLN A 195 8.00 29.61 6.79
N PHE A 196 6.76 29.83 6.32
CA PHE A 196 5.83 28.73 6.10
C PHE A 196 6.22 27.86 4.90
N ALA A 197 6.78 28.44 3.83
CA ALA A 197 7.32 27.68 2.71
C ALA A 197 8.44 26.72 3.17
N GLU A 198 9.39 27.20 3.98
CA GLU A 198 10.48 26.37 4.51
C GLU A 198 9.95 25.22 5.37
N ILE A 199 8.98 25.50 6.26
CA ILE A 199 8.31 24.48 7.07
C ILE A 199 7.64 23.45 6.18
N SER A 200 6.93 23.90 5.14
CA SER A 200 6.16 23.05 4.23
C SER A 200 7.02 22.15 3.36
N GLU A 201 8.26 22.53 3.04
CA GLU A 201 9.19 21.70 2.26
C GLU A 201 10.02 20.73 3.11
N ASN A 202 10.17 21.01 4.42
CA ASN A 202 11.11 20.30 5.29
C ASN A 202 10.43 19.53 6.43
N LEU A 203 9.24 18.98 6.20
CA LEU A 203 8.58 18.14 7.19
C LEU A 203 9.32 16.81 7.35
N LYS A 204 9.74 16.54 8.58
CA LYS A 204 10.56 15.39 8.93
C LYS A 204 9.68 14.24 9.40
N VAL A 205 9.71 13.13 8.68
CA VAL A 205 9.05 11.89 9.11
C VAL A 205 10.09 11.00 9.77
N ARG A 206 9.77 10.50 10.97
CA ARG A 206 10.64 9.56 11.69
C ARG A 206 10.58 8.19 11.00
N GLY A 207 11.75 7.66 10.60
CA GLY A 207 11.87 6.29 10.11
C GLY A 207 11.50 5.26 11.19
N SER A 208 11.23 4.03 10.75
CA SER A 208 10.94 2.91 11.64
C SER A 208 12.09 2.68 12.63
N LYS A 209 11.78 2.15 13.82
CA LYS A 209 12.69 1.97 14.96
C LYS A 209 13.96 1.16 14.64
N GLU A 210 13.93 0.37 13.56
CA GLU A 210 15.07 -0.44 13.10
C GLU A 210 16.08 0.34 12.25
N CYS A 211 15.72 1.52 11.75
CA CYS A 211 16.60 2.40 11.00
C CYS A 211 16.88 3.69 11.78
N LYS A 212 17.76 3.59 12.78
CA LYS A 212 18.35 4.77 13.43
C LYS A 212 19.02 5.63 12.34
N ASP A 213 18.52 6.84 12.14
CA ASP A 213 19.05 7.93 11.29
C ASP A 213 18.44 8.20 9.90
N GLN A 214 17.42 7.45 9.45
CA GLN A 214 16.71 7.84 8.21
C GLN A 214 15.52 8.77 8.51
N THR A 215 15.80 10.07 8.59
CA THR A 215 14.74 11.10 8.52
C THR A 215 14.52 11.49 7.08
N THR A 216 13.42 11.03 6.48
CA THR A 216 13.03 11.43 5.14
C THR A 216 12.26 12.75 5.21
N LYS A 217 12.61 13.69 4.33
CA LYS A 217 11.88 14.95 4.17
C LYS A 217 10.69 14.74 3.24
N TYR A 218 9.54 15.28 3.62
CA TYR A 218 8.33 15.30 2.81
C TYR A 218 7.80 16.72 2.70
N SER A 219 7.17 17.01 1.55
CA SER A 219 6.38 18.24 1.42
C SER A 219 5.05 18.10 2.18
N LEU A 220 4.51 19.22 2.63
CA LEU A 220 3.19 19.32 3.27
C LEU A 220 2.10 18.74 2.37
N GLU A 221 2.11 19.08 1.08
CA GLU A 221 1.17 18.53 0.10
C GLU A 221 1.23 17.00 0.03
N THR A 222 2.44 16.44 -0.02
CA THR A 222 2.64 14.97 -0.06
C THR A 222 2.09 14.30 1.20
N LEU A 223 2.25 14.94 2.37
CA LEU A 223 1.75 14.40 3.63
C LEU A 223 0.23 14.56 3.77
N LEU A 224 -0.34 15.68 3.32
CA LEU A 224 -1.80 15.92 3.31
C LEU A 224 -2.54 14.92 2.41
N TYR A 225 -1.89 14.38 1.39
CA TYR A 225 -2.46 13.33 0.56
C TYR A 225 -2.51 11.95 1.25
N LYS A 226 -1.65 11.69 2.25
CA LYS A 226 -1.53 10.36 2.89
C LYS A 226 -2.85 9.81 3.46
N PRO A 227 -3.74 10.60 4.11
CA PRO A 227 -5.05 10.10 4.53
C PRO A 227 -5.94 9.63 3.37
N VAL A 228 -5.92 10.32 2.24
CA VAL A 228 -6.69 9.93 1.05
C VAL A 228 -6.18 8.60 0.49
N ASP A 229 -4.85 8.45 0.42
CA ASP A 229 -4.20 7.19 0.03
C ASP A 229 -4.46 6.07 1.05
N ARG A 230 -4.44 6.35 2.35
CA ARG A 230 -4.66 5.35 3.40
C ARG A 230 -6.06 4.75 3.32
N VAL A 231 -7.09 5.58 3.22
CA VAL A 231 -8.47 5.10 3.24
C VAL A 231 -8.81 4.26 2.00
N THR A 232 -8.23 4.60 0.84
CA THR A 232 -8.42 3.81 -0.40
C THR A 232 -7.72 2.45 -0.35
N ARG A 233 -6.56 2.35 0.32
CA ARG A 233 -5.84 1.07 0.49
C ARG A 233 -6.43 0.19 1.60
N SER A 234 -7.08 0.78 2.60
CA SER A 234 -7.61 0.05 3.77
C SER A 234 -8.57 -1.09 3.40
N THR A 235 -9.34 -0.95 2.31
CA THR A 235 -10.25 -2.02 1.84
C THR A 235 -9.52 -3.22 1.27
N LEU A 236 -8.35 -3.02 0.64
CA LEU A 236 -7.58 -4.11 0.04
C LEU A 236 -6.99 -5.00 1.13
N VAL A 237 -6.35 -4.40 2.13
CA VAL A 237 -5.76 -5.15 3.24
C VAL A 237 -6.82 -5.86 4.10
N LEU A 238 -8.02 -5.26 4.23
CA LEU A 238 -9.13 -5.88 4.94
C LEU A 238 -9.73 -7.06 4.16
N HIS A 239 -9.79 -6.96 2.83
CA HIS A 239 -10.18 -8.07 1.96
C HIS A 239 -9.18 -9.23 2.05
N ASP A 240 -7.88 -8.95 2.02
CA ASP A 240 -6.84 -9.97 2.15
C ASP A 240 -6.87 -10.65 3.52
N LEU A 241 -7.12 -9.88 4.59
CA LEU A 241 -7.30 -10.44 5.92
C LEU A 241 -8.52 -11.38 6.01
N LEU A 242 -9.64 -10.98 5.38
CA LEU A 242 -10.86 -11.80 5.34
C LEU A 242 -10.64 -13.10 4.57
N LYS A 243 -9.87 -13.08 3.47
CA LYS A 243 -9.51 -14.28 2.69
C LYS A 243 -8.79 -15.34 3.53
N HIS A 244 -8.02 -14.91 4.53
CA HIS A 244 -7.29 -15.80 5.44
C HIS A 244 -8.00 -16.01 6.79
N THR A 245 -9.25 -15.57 6.91
CA THR A 245 -10.07 -15.77 8.11
C THR A 245 -11.20 -16.77 7.81
N PRO A 246 -11.17 -18.01 8.36
CA PRO A 246 -12.21 -19.01 8.12
C PRO A 246 -13.62 -18.52 8.47
N SER A 247 -14.65 -18.97 7.76
CA SER A 247 -16.05 -18.59 8.03
C SER A 247 -16.56 -19.03 9.40
N SER A 248 -15.94 -20.05 9.99
CA SER A 248 -16.20 -20.49 11.37
C SER A 248 -15.56 -19.58 12.43
N HIS A 249 -14.61 -18.72 12.04
CA HIS A 249 -13.90 -17.85 12.97
C HIS A 249 -14.78 -16.65 13.36
N PRO A 250 -14.83 -16.26 14.65
CA PRO A 250 -15.68 -15.16 15.14
C PRO A 250 -15.40 -13.79 14.50
N ASP A 251 -14.17 -13.55 14.01
CA ASP A 251 -13.85 -12.32 13.26
C ASP A 251 -14.45 -12.28 11.86
N HIS A 252 -14.77 -13.41 11.23
CA HIS A 252 -15.24 -13.42 9.85
C HIS A 252 -16.44 -12.48 9.61
N PRO A 253 -17.54 -12.55 10.39
CA PRO A 253 -18.65 -11.61 10.21
C PRO A 253 -18.27 -10.15 10.51
N LEU A 254 -17.37 -9.92 11.48
CA LEU A 254 -16.95 -8.56 11.85
C LEU A 254 -16.10 -7.91 10.75
N LEU A 255 -15.16 -8.67 10.19
CA LEU A 255 -14.30 -8.24 9.08
C LEU A 255 -15.11 -8.07 7.79
N GLN A 256 -16.06 -8.95 7.52
CA GLN A 256 -16.97 -8.83 6.37
C GLN A 256 -17.82 -7.56 6.48
N ASP A 257 -18.36 -7.26 7.66
CA ASP A 257 -19.13 -6.05 7.90
C ASP A 257 -18.27 -4.78 7.77
N ALA A 258 -17.08 -4.76 8.38
CA ALA A 258 -16.13 -3.67 8.24
C ALA A 258 -15.74 -3.45 6.76
N LEU A 259 -15.51 -4.52 5.99
CA LEU A 259 -15.19 -4.44 4.57
C LEU A 259 -16.33 -3.81 3.78
N ARG A 260 -17.56 -4.26 4.02
CA ARG A 260 -18.78 -3.73 3.39
C ARG A 260 -18.95 -2.23 3.67
N ILE A 261 -18.78 -1.81 4.93
CA ILE A 261 -18.88 -0.40 5.31
C ILE A 261 -17.80 0.43 4.60
N SER A 262 -16.56 -0.03 4.59
CA SER A 262 -15.44 0.65 3.92
C SER A 262 -15.63 0.75 2.40
N GLN A 263 -16.11 -0.31 1.75
CA GLN A 263 -16.43 -0.30 0.31
C GLN A 263 -17.56 0.69 -0.03
N ASN A 264 -18.60 0.73 0.78
CA ASN A 264 -19.70 1.70 0.62
C ASN A 264 -19.19 3.14 0.79
N PHE A 265 -18.31 3.37 1.76
CA PHE A 265 -17.67 4.66 1.95
C PHE A 265 -16.88 5.07 0.70
N LEU A 266 -16.01 4.20 0.17
CA LEU A 266 -15.23 4.47 -1.05
C LEU A 266 -16.12 4.72 -2.28
N SER A 267 -17.23 4.01 -2.40
CA SER A 267 -18.21 4.25 -3.46
C SER A 267 -18.85 5.64 -3.31
N SER A 268 -19.21 6.03 -2.09
CA SER A 268 -19.85 7.32 -1.81
C SER A 268 -18.95 8.55 -2.01
N ILE A 269 -17.63 8.42 -1.81
CA ILE A 269 -16.68 9.51 -2.12
C ILE A 269 -16.49 9.64 -3.64
N ASN A 270 -16.59 8.52 -4.35
CA ASN A 270 -16.41 8.46 -5.80
C ASN A 270 -17.61 9.03 -6.59
N GLU A 271 -18.83 8.81 -6.09
CA GLU A 271 -20.04 9.38 -6.68
C GLU A 271 -20.09 10.92 -6.59
N LYS A 272 -19.51 11.51 -5.54
CA LYS A 272 -19.42 12.97 -5.40
C LYS A 272 -18.37 13.61 -6.33
N THR A 273 -17.30 12.90 -6.66
CA THR A 273 -16.19 13.42 -7.48
C THR A 273 -16.47 13.34 -8.99
N THR A 274 -17.47 12.55 -9.42
CA THR A 274 -17.96 12.64 -10.80
C THR A 274 -18.91 13.83 -10.91
N PRO A 275 -18.54 14.93 -11.61
CA PRO A 275 -19.48 16.02 -11.82
C PRO A 275 -20.68 15.45 -12.56
N ARG A 276 -21.84 15.50 -11.91
CA ARG A 276 -23.15 15.16 -12.48
C ARG A 276 -23.22 15.86 -13.83
N ARG A 277 -22.97 15.13 -14.92
CA ARG A 277 -22.91 15.66 -16.29
C ARG A 277 -24.25 16.33 -16.53
N GLN A 278 -24.29 17.66 -16.40
CA GLN A 278 -25.48 18.43 -16.69
C GLN A 278 -25.88 18.05 -18.10
N SER A 279 -27.11 17.57 -18.25
CA SER A 279 -27.69 17.23 -19.54
C SER A 279 -27.77 18.52 -20.36
N MET A 280 -26.74 18.79 -21.15
CA MET A 280 -26.82 19.81 -22.19
C MET A 280 -27.81 19.28 -23.23
N THR A 281 -29.04 19.79 -23.18
CA THR A 281 -29.99 19.69 -24.29
C THR A 281 -29.34 20.30 -25.52
N VAL A 282 -28.88 19.46 -26.44
CA VAL A 282 -28.36 19.87 -27.74
C VAL A 282 -29.52 20.48 -28.53
N LYS A 283 -29.48 21.80 -28.76
CA LYS A 283 -30.31 22.43 -29.78
C LYS A 283 -29.79 21.99 -31.16
N LYS A 284 -30.68 21.38 -31.93
CA LYS A 284 -30.47 20.89 -33.30
C LYS A 284 -30.50 22.06 -34.30
N GLY A 285 -29.49 22.15 -35.14
CA GLY A 285 -29.35 23.06 -36.29
C GLY A 285 -27.85 23.26 -36.55
N GLU A 286 -27.28 23.23 -37.74
CA GLU A 286 -27.71 23.08 -39.13
C GLU A 286 -26.44 22.68 -39.92
N VAL A 287 -26.59 22.09 -41.10
CA VAL A 287 -25.55 21.40 -41.88
C VAL A 287 -24.73 22.38 -42.73
N ALA A 288 -23.39 22.27 -42.76
CA ALA A 288 -22.56 22.74 -43.88
C ALA A 288 -21.20 21.99 -44.00
N ALA A 289 -21.01 21.45 -45.21
CA ALA A 289 -19.89 20.80 -45.95
C ALA A 289 -18.46 20.57 -45.38
N PRO A 290 -17.74 19.52 -45.87
CA PRO A 290 -16.37 19.19 -45.47
C PRO A 290 -15.31 19.84 -46.37
N VAL A 291 -14.15 20.22 -45.80
CA VAL A 291 -12.93 20.56 -46.54
C VAL A 291 -11.78 19.72 -46.00
N ILE A 292 -10.99 19.15 -46.93
CA ILE A 292 -9.91 18.18 -46.72
C ILE A 292 -8.56 18.91 -46.57
N LEU A 293 -7.85 18.63 -45.46
CA LEU A 293 -6.40 18.46 -45.18
C LEU A 293 -5.31 19.22 -46.01
N PRO A 294 -4.17 19.61 -45.39
CA PRO A 294 -3.06 18.65 -45.23
C PRO A 294 -2.26 18.72 -43.91
N THR A 295 -1.64 17.58 -43.56
CA THR A 295 -0.61 17.39 -42.52
C THR A 295 0.73 18.05 -42.89
N PRO A 296 1.59 18.36 -41.90
CA PRO A 296 2.86 17.60 -41.84
C PRO A 296 3.37 17.23 -40.41
N SER A 297 4.07 16.09 -40.40
CA SER A 297 5.16 15.59 -39.54
C SER A 297 6.17 16.66 -39.07
N THR A 298 6.92 16.63 -37.95
CA THR A 298 7.48 15.62 -37.00
C THR A 298 7.98 16.39 -35.73
N PRO A 299 8.54 15.79 -34.66
CA PRO A 299 8.39 16.25 -33.28
C PRO A 299 9.49 17.23 -32.83
N HIS A 300 9.11 18.26 -32.08
CA HIS A 300 10.04 19.00 -31.22
C HIS A 300 9.83 18.55 -29.77
N HIS A 301 10.89 18.00 -29.17
CA HIS A 301 11.01 17.81 -27.73
C HIS A 301 10.87 19.16 -27.02
N GLN A 302 9.71 19.38 -26.40
CA GLN A 302 9.56 20.27 -25.26
C GLN A 302 9.28 19.42 -24.02
N PRO A 303 9.89 19.71 -22.87
CA PRO A 303 9.58 19.01 -21.62
C PRO A 303 8.11 19.29 -21.27
N PRO A 304 7.35 18.30 -20.77
CA PRO A 304 5.97 18.53 -20.42
C PRO A 304 5.90 19.58 -19.29
N ILE A 305 5.29 20.71 -19.62
CA ILE A 305 4.83 21.71 -18.68
C ILE A 305 3.85 21.01 -17.74
N ILE A 306 4.25 20.91 -16.47
CA ILE A 306 3.42 20.48 -15.34
C ILE A 306 2.22 21.43 -15.31
N SER A 307 1.13 21.00 -15.94
CA SER A 307 -0.10 21.77 -16.03
C SER A 307 -1.24 20.89 -15.60
N ARG A 308 -1.83 21.28 -14.47
CA ARG A 308 -3.15 20.87 -13.97
C ARG A 308 -3.28 19.38 -13.65
N TRP A 309 -2.98 19.03 -12.41
CA TRP A 309 -3.65 17.92 -11.72
C TRP A 309 -5.12 18.29 -11.51
N GLY A 310 -5.91 18.16 -12.57
CA GLY A 310 -7.35 18.17 -12.49
C GLY A 310 -7.81 16.83 -11.92
N THR A 311 -8.64 16.90 -10.87
CA THR A 311 -9.49 15.79 -10.40
C THR A 311 -8.72 14.51 -10.13
N VAL A 312 -8.22 14.35 -8.89
CA VAL A 312 -7.90 13.02 -8.37
C VAL A 312 -9.22 12.24 -8.34
N SER A 313 -9.56 11.61 -9.46
CA SER A 313 -10.58 10.58 -9.50
C SER A 313 -10.04 9.45 -8.66
N VAL A 314 -10.58 9.33 -7.45
CA VAL A 314 -10.42 8.19 -6.55
C VAL A 314 -10.60 6.84 -7.29
N ILE A 315 -11.28 6.86 -8.44
CA ILE A 315 -11.41 5.80 -9.45
C ILE A 315 -10.09 5.15 -9.89
N VAL A 316 -8.99 5.91 -10.05
CA VAL A 316 -7.78 5.33 -10.68
C VAL A 316 -7.00 4.43 -9.72
N LEU A 317 -7.14 4.61 -8.40
CA LEU A 317 -6.38 3.84 -7.41
C LEU A 317 -6.97 2.46 -7.07
N VAL A 318 -8.22 2.18 -7.45
CA VAL A 318 -8.84 0.86 -7.22
C VAL A 318 -8.47 -0.15 -8.32
N LYS A 319 -7.86 0.28 -9.45
CA LYS A 319 -7.60 -0.58 -10.62
C LYS A 319 -6.13 -0.83 -10.97
N THR A 320 -5.17 -0.28 -10.25
CA THR A 320 -3.74 -0.58 -10.49
C THR A 320 -3.18 -1.49 -9.40
N PRO A 321 -2.87 -2.76 -9.70
CA PRO A 321 -2.06 -3.58 -8.81
C PRO A 321 -0.61 -3.12 -8.99
N LEU A 322 -0.22 -2.04 -8.31
CA LEU A 322 1.19 -1.69 -8.16
C LEU A 322 1.64 -2.14 -6.78
N TRP A 323 1.75 -3.46 -6.65
CA TRP A 323 2.58 -4.13 -5.65
C TRP A 323 3.64 -4.92 -6.42
N ASP A 324 4.67 -4.20 -6.85
CA ASP A 324 6.02 -4.72 -7.05
C ASP A 324 6.96 -3.61 -6.56
N ASN A 325 7.77 -3.93 -5.56
CA ASN A 325 8.74 -3.07 -4.84
C ASN A 325 8.21 -2.27 -3.64
N ALA A 326 8.05 -2.95 -2.50
CA ALA A 326 8.66 -2.56 -1.21
C ALA A 326 8.21 -3.56 -0.13
N ILE A 327 8.90 -4.71 -0.07
CA ILE A 327 9.11 -5.45 1.18
C ILE A 327 10.49 -5.02 1.70
#